data_AF-A0A2P2FRN0-F1
#
_entry.id   AF-A0A2P2FRN0-F1
#
_cell.length_a   1.000
_cell.length_b   1.000
_cell.length_c   1.000
_cell.angle_alpha   90.00
_cell.angle_beta   90.00
_cell.angle_gamma   90.00
#
_symmetry.space_group_name_H-M   'P 1'
#
loop_
_entity.id
_entity.type
_entity.pdbx_description
1 polymer ?
#
loop_
_entity_poly.entity_id
_entity_poly.type
_entity_poly.pdbx_seq_one_letter_code
_entity_poly.pdbx_strand_id
1 'polypeptide(L)'
;MPGATAADLAYTSGDFLEAVQGYRRELATDPDRPNSLVGLGLALAARGPHPAARALLHCPELVRAVHRSLRAVPRPPTVEQLAAWIGQLVPG
;
A
#
# COMPACT_ATOMS: atom_id res chain seq x y z
N MET A 1 3.26 19.75 10.26
CA MET A 1 3.99 18.50 10.55
C MET A 1 5.02 18.31 9.44
N PRO A 2 6.32 18.56 9.68
CA PRO A 2 7.32 18.28 8.66
C PRO A 2 7.40 16.76 8.48
N GLY A 3 7.02 16.27 7.30
CA GLY A 3 7.00 14.84 6.98
C GLY A 3 5.72 14.34 6.29
N ALA A 4 4.63 15.13 6.30
CA ALA A 4 3.43 14.81 5.54
C ALA A 4 3.68 14.96 4.03
N THR A 5 3.38 13.93 3.26
CA THR A 5 3.51 13.94 1.81
C THR A 5 2.24 14.52 1.16
N ALA A 6 2.29 14.77 -0.16
CA ALA A 6 1.10 15.14 -0.91
C ALA A 6 -0.01 14.06 -0.81
N ALA A 7 0.38 12.78 -0.68
CA ALA A 7 -0.57 11.68 -0.50
C ALA A 7 -1.28 11.77 0.86
N ASP A 8 -0.55 12.08 1.93
CA ASP A 8 -1.12 12.29 3.27
C ASP A 8 -2.09 13.48 3.29
N LEU A 9 -1.75 14.57 2.59
CA LEU A 9 -2.64 15.73 2.44
C LEU A 9 -3.91 15.39 1.66
N ALA A 10 -3.79 14.65 0.56
CA ALA A 10 -4.94 14.18 -0.19
C ALA A 10 -5.84 13.25 0.65
N TYR A 11 -5.24 12.34 1.43
CA TYR A 11 -5.99 11.45 2.32
C TYR A 11 -6.78 12.24 3.37
N THR A 12 -6.12 13.17 4.06
CA THR A 12 -6.76 14.00 5.09
C THR A 12 -7.81 14.96 4.53
N SER A 13 -7.72 15.31 3.25
CA SER A 13 -8.73 16.11 2.53
C SER A 13 -9.93 15.28 2.04
N GLY A 14 -9.89 13.95 2.18
CA GLY A 14 -10.93 13.04 1.68
C GLY A 14 -10.78 12.64 0.21
N ASP A 15 -9.74 13.14 -0.48
CA ASP A 15 -9.44 12.84 -1.87
C ASP A 15 -8.73 11.48 -2.00
N PHE A 16 -9.44 10.40 -1.60
CA PHE A 16 -8.85 9.06 -1.49
C PHE A 16 -8.31 8.52 -2.82
N LEU A 17 -8.87 8.95 -3.96
CA LEU A 17 -8.35 8.60 -5.28
C LEU A 17 -6.93 9.16 -5.49
N GLU A 18 -6.73 10.43 -5.19
CA GLU A 18 -5.44 11.09 -5.33
C GLU A 18 -4.45 10.54 -4.28
N ALA A 19 -4.92 10.28 -3.06
CA ALA A 19 -4.12 9.63 -2.02
C ALA A 19 -3.57 8.28 -2.47
N VAL A 20 -4.42 7.41 -3.05
CA VAL A 20 -4.00 6.10 -3.60
C VAL A 20 -2.91 6.29 -4.66
N GLN A 21 -3.09 7.23 -5.60
CA GLN A 21 -2.09 7.48 -6.64
C GLN A 21 -0.80 8.07 -6.07
N GLY A 22 -0.89 8.90 -5.04
CA GLY A 22 0.25 9.43 -4.30
C GLY A 22 1.06 8.31 -3.64
N TYR A 23 0.42 7.47 -2.83
CA TYR A 23 1.10 6.36 -2.15
C TYR A 23 1.67 5.32 -3.14
N ARG A 24 0.99 5.07 -4.27
CA ARG A 24 1.55 4.22 -5.34
C ARG A 24 2.85 4.78 -5.91
N ARG A 25 2.93 6.10 -6.14
CA ARG A 25 4.15 6.76 -6.62
C ARG A 25 5.28 6.70 -5.59
N GLU A 26 4.95 6.89 -4.32
CA GLU A 26 5.92 6.75 -3.23
C GLU A 26 6.47 5.32 -3.16
N LEU A 27 5.59 4.32 -3.22
CA LEU A 27 5.98 2.90 -3.18
C LEU A 27 6.67 2.43 -4.47
N ALA A 28 6.48 3.10 -5.60
CA ALA A 28 7.29 2.85 -6.80
C ALA A 28 8.74 3.33 -6.63
N THR A 29 8.97 4.32 -5.77
CA THR A 29 10.30 4.88 -5.47
C THR A 29 10.97 4.12 -4.32
N ASP A 30 10.23 3.93 -3.23
CA ASP A 30 10.65 3.15 -2.06
C ASP A 30 9.55 2.15 -1.69
N PRO A 31 9.61 0.92 -2.24
CA PRO A 31 8.60 -0.11 -1.98
C PRO A 31 8.50 -0.57 -0.53
N ASP A 32 9.51 -0.31 0.29
CA ASP A 32 9.59 -0.78 1.68
C ASP A 32 9.19 0.31 2.70
N ARG A 33 8.77 1.49 2.21
CA ARG A 33 8.39 2.66 3.01
C ARG A 33 7.15 2.38 3.87
N PRO A 34 7.29 2.22 5.21
CA PRO A 34 6.19 1.77 6.06
C PRO A 34 4.97 2.69 6.04
N ASN A 35 5.19 4.00 6.06
CA ASN A 35 4.10 4.99 6.08
C ASN A 35 3.25 4.90 4.80
N SER A 36 3.87 4.68 3.64
CA SER A 36 3.18 4.61 2.36
C SER A 36 2.43 3.28 2.20
N LEU A 37 2.92 2.18 2.80
CA LEU A 37 2.19 0.90 2.87
C LEU A 37 0.87 1.06 3.63
N VAL A 38 0.94 1.66 4.83
CA VAL A 38 -0.24 1.87 5.68
C VAL A 38 -1.16 2.91 5.05
N GLY A 39 -0.62 4.02 4.54
CA GLY A 39 -1.37 5.07 3.86
C GLY A 39 -2.15 4.54 2.65
N LEU A 40 -1.52 3.70 1.82
CA LEU A 40 -2.22 3.03 0.72
C LEU A 40 -3.34 2.12 1.22
N GLY A 41 -3.09 1.34 2.27
CA GLY A 41 -4.11 0.48 2.89
C GLY A 41 -5.33 1.26 3.38
N LEU A 42 -5.10 2.36 4.09
CA LEU A 42 -6.15 3.26 4.58
C LEU A 42 -6.94 3.92 3.45
N ALA A 43 -6.24 4.42 2.42
CA ALA A 43 -6.87 5.09 1.28
C ALA A 43 -7.70 4.10 0.43
N LEU A 44 -7.24 2.85 0.28
CA LEU A 44 -8.01 1.80 -0.38
C LEU A 44 -9.24 1.40 0.43
N ALA A 45 -9.12 1.23 1.75
CA ALA A 45 -10.25 0.90 2.62
C ALA A 45 -11.33 1.98 2.61
N ALA A 46 -10.93 3.26 2.60
CA ALA A 46 -11.84 4.40 2.54
C ALA A 46 -12.67 4.44 1.23
N ARG A 47 -12.18 3.81 0.16
CA ARG A 47 -12.90 3.67 -1.12
C ARG A 47 -13.80 2.44 -1.18
N GLY A 48 -13.78 1.58 -0.16
CA GLY A 48 -14.59 0.37 -0.05
C GLY A 48 -13.77 -0.90 0.17
N PRO A 49 -14.44 -2.07 0.19
CA PRO A 49 -13.78 -3.35 0.42
C PRO A 49 -12.73 -3.63 -0.64
N HIS A 50 -11.47 -3.70 -0.23
CA HIS A 50 -10.35 -4.00 -1.12
C HIS A 50 -9.43 -5.05 -0.50
N PRO A 51 -9.13 -6.17 -1.19
CA PRO A 51 -8.25 -7.22 -0.65
C PRO A 51 -6.88 -6.69 -0.23
N ALA A 52 -6.28 -5.82 -1.06
CA ALA A 52 -5.00 -5.22 -0.70
C ALA A 52 -5.08 -4.33 0.56
N ALA A 53 -6.20 -3.66 0.81
CA ALA A 53 -6.37 -2.87 2.03
C ALA A 53 -6.29 -3.77 3.27
N ARG A 54 -6.95 -4.92 3.23
CA ARG A 54 -6.91 -5.90 4.32
C ARG A 54 -5.48 -6.35 4.61
N ALA A 55 -4.73 -6.78 3.59
CA ALA A 55 -3.34 -7.20 3.81
C ALA A 55 -2.43 -6.06 4.29
N LEU A 56 -2.57 -4.86 3.74
CA LEU A 56 -1.74 -3.72 4.12
C LEU A 56 -2.05 -3.22 5.55
N LEU A 57 -3.29 -3.38 6.03
CA LEU A 57 -3.68 -2.95 7.38
C LEU A 57 -3.42 -4.01 8.45
N HIS A 58 -3.51 -5.30 8.10
CA HIS A 58 -3.35 -6.39 9.08
C HIS A 58 -1.97 -7.04 9.05
N CYS A 59 -1.31 -7.10 7.90
CA CYS A 59 -0.02 -7.77 7.73
C CYS A 59 0.92 -7.05 6.74
N PRO A 60 1.19 -5.73 6.92
CA PRO A 60 2.09 -4.98 6.04
C PRO A 60 3.50 -5.55 6.00
N GLU A 61 3.96 -6.14 7.10
CA GLU A 61 5.27 -6.76 7.19
C GLU A 61 5.41 -8.02 6.34
N LEU A 62 4.34 -8.78 6.18
CA LEU A 62 4.32 -9.94 5.28
C LEU A 62 4.41 -9.48 3.82
N VAL A 63 3.63 -8.46 3.44
CA VAL A 63 3.69 -7.86 2.11
C VAL A 63 5.11 -7.38 1.80
N ARG A 64 5.74 -6.68 2.76
CA ARG A 64 7.11 -6.18 2.65
C ARG A 64 8.13 -7.30 2.52
N ALA A 65 8.04 -8.35 3.35
CA ALA A 65 8.93 -9.50 3.29
C ALA A 65 8.85 -10.22 1.93
N VAL A 66 7.63 -10.48 1.44
CA VAL A 66 7.41 -11.13 0.15
C VAL A 66 7.93 -10.26 -1.00
N HIS A 67 7.66 -8.95 -0.95
CA HIS A 67 8.17 -8.01 -1.96
C HIS A 67 9.71 -8.02 -2.01
N ARG A 68 10.40 -7.96 -0.87
CA ARG A 68 11.87 -8.03 -0.80
C ARG A 68 12.42 -9.34 -1.37
N SER A 69 11.77 -10.47 -1.10
CA SER A 69 12.18 -11.77 -1.64
C SER A 69 12.03 -11.82 -3.17
N LEU A 70 11.03 -11.13 -3.72
CA LEU A 70 10.75 -11.13 -5.16
C LEU A 70 11.46 -10.03 -5.93
N ARG A 71 12.16 -9.09 -5.28
CA ARG A 71 12.83 -7.96 -5.96
C ARG A 71 13.86 -8.36 -7.02
N ALA A 72 14.42 -9.57 -6.92
CA ALA A 72 15.43 -10.09 -7.83
C ALA A 72 14.84 -10.73 -9.10
N VAL A 73 13.52 -10.93 -9.17
CA VAL A 73 12.88 -11.49 -10.35
C VAL A 73 12.81 -10.45 -11.48
N PRO A 74 12.82 -10.85 -12.76
CA PRO A 74 12.86 -9.91 -13.90
C PRO A 74 11.70 -8.91 -13.94
N ARG A 75 10.56 -9.26 -13.33
CA ARG A 75 9.37 -8.41 -13.24
C ARG A 75 8.71 -8.59 -11.88
N PRO A 76 9.17 -7.88 -10.84
CA PRO A 76 8.57 -8.01 -9.52
C PRO A 76 7.12 -7.49 -9.55
N PRO A 77 6.17 -8.19 -8.92
CA PRO A 77 4.82 -7.67 -8.74
C PRO A 77 4.86 -6.43 -7.84
N THR A 78 3.92 -5.51 -8.04
CA THR A 78 3.83 -4.33 -7.17
C THR A 78 3.42 -4.73 -5.76
N VAL A 79 3.78 -3.90 -4.78
CA VAL A 79 3.35 -4.06 -3.39
C VAL A 79 1.83 -4.23 -3.29
N GLU A 80 1.07 -3.44 -4.04
CA GLU A 80 -0.39 -3.53 -4.04
C GLU A 80 -0.91 -4.85 -4.62
N GLN A 81 -0.27 -5.36 -5.69
CA GLN A 81 -0.62 -6.66 -6.26
C GLN A 81 -0.35 -7.79 -5.26
N LEU A 82 0.81 -7.76 -4.60
CA LEU A 82 1.16 -8.72 -3.54
C LEU A 82 0.17 -8.66 -2.38
N ALA A 83 -0.15 -7.45 -1.93
CA ALA A 83 -1.14 -7.24 -0.89
C ALA A 83 -2.52 -7.74 -1.31
N ALA A 84 -2.93 -7.56 -2.57
CA ALA A 84 -4.20 -8.08 -3.07
C ALA A 84 -4.26 -9.61 -3.00
N TRP A 85 -3.19 -10.30 -3.42
CA TRP A 85 -3.11 -11.76 -3.35
C TRP A 85 -3.13 -12.25 -1.90
N ILE A 86 -2.33 -11.64 -1.02
CA ILE A 86 -2.29 -11.97 0.41
C ILE A 86 -3.67 -11.75 1.05
N GLY A 87 -4.31 -10.61 0.76
CA GLY A 87 -5.60 -10.26 1.34
C GLY A 87 -6.77 -11.12 0.86
N GLN A 88 -6.64 -11.79 -0.29
CA GLN A 88 -7.60 -12.82 -0.72
C GLN A 88 -7.44 -14.12 0.07
N LEU A 89 -6.23 -14.42 0.53
CA LEU A 89 -5.89 -15.67 1.22
C LEU A 89 -6.04 -15.58 2.76
N VAL A 90 -5.87 -14.40 3.33
CA VAL A 90 -6.05 -14.17 4.76
C VAL A 90 -7.55 -13.97 5.03
N PRO A 91 -8.19 -14.70 5.96
CA PRO A 91 -9.56 -14.40 6.40
C PRO A 91 -9.61 -13.08 7.18
N GLY A 92 -10.75 -12.38 7.10
CA GLY A 92 -10.93 -11.05 7.71
C GLY A 92 -11.13 -11.12 9.21
#